data_AF-A0A8H5VI77-F1
#
_entry.id   AF-A0A8H5VI77-F1
#
_cell.length_a   1.000
_cell.length_b   1.000
_cell.length_c   1.000
_cell.angle_alpha   90.00
_cell.angle_beta   90.00
_cell.angle_gamma   90.00
#
_symmetry.space_group_name_H-M   'P 1'
#
loop_
_entity.id
_entity.type
_entity.pdbx_description
1 polymer ?
#
loop_
_entity_poly.entity_id
_entity_poly.type
_entity_poly.pdbx_seq_one_letter_code
_entity_poly.pdbx_strand_id
1 'polypeptide(L)'
;MSDPTEIQDLMIVFDAVTGGSVGVAALKQAIPDIINFAALTDCFERIGVLAYRNYAYTPEKVIEWSGWCYPSCDPSPPSIDDILQFVQYLEMPDDSEYHSTTCASKTALAKACQEMRIRSRTIILLYNHAPPMFEHNSGHHYDLEQKSLTDGYGERGRLFKNWINGATVLAGVTEFVVMAAVLSFSLMSPDNISGDIKENISNWSPYLYLSSTTGADFYRTTYNSRVISRLTIGLLLTWMQADGHINIPQAFRIAYRSNPTLLYTASEANIETFCGPECGNLQTFDTILEPRREVDSNDQQLSKFTSRNLASNYINGSEYHKTVIARHLDRIIRTNVSVITIHPLFGRLWAAVCLDRTGNNIKRTLLEKFRAQVEHISNARDKGQAQNWLEESYTFFHEIMPEVQKQEEAEQMDVE
;
A
#
# COMPACT_ATOMS: atom_id res chain seq x y z
N MET A 1 -23.16 -20.76 10.23
CA MET A 1 -22.74 -20.31 8.89
C MET A 1 -21.72 -19.23 9.13
N SER A 2 -20.45 -19.51 8.86
CA SER A 2 -19.37 -18.53 8.98
C SER A 2 -19.64 -17.41 7.97
N ASP A 3 -19.65 -16.16 8.43
CA ASP A 3 -19.64 -15.01 7.51
C ASP A 3 -18.48 -15.19 6.52
N PRO A 4 -18.70 -14.95 5.21
CA PRO A 4 -17.63 -15.04 4.24
C PRO A 4 -16.52 -14.07 4.65
N THR A 5 -15.28 -14.57 4.68
CA THR A 5 -14.09 -13.75 4.94
C THR A 5 -14.18 -12.45 4.14
N GLU A 6 -14.04 -11.31 4.80
CA GLU A 6 -14.13 -9.99 4.16
C GLU A 6 -13.09 -9.95 3.03
N ILE A 7 -13.58 -9.92 1.79
CA ILE A 7 -12.77 -9.82 0.58
C ILE A 7 -12.21 -8.41 0.54
N GLN A 8 -10.88 -8.29 0.49
CA GLN A 8 -10.20 -7.01 0.41
C GLN A 8 -9.45 -6.85 -0.92
N ASP A 9 -9.60 -5.69 -1.53
CA ASP A 9 -8.86 -5.28 -2.71
C ASP A 9 -7.77 -4.26 -2.32
N LEU A 10 -6.65 -4.24 -3.02
CA LEU A 10 -5.59 -3.24 -2.84
C LEU A 10 -5.45 -2.36 -4.08
N MET A 11 -5.70 -1.06 -3.94
CA MET A 11 -5.43 -0.07 -4.98
C MET A 11 -4.30 0.86 -4.55
N ILE A 12 -3.25 0.92 -5.36
CA ILE A 12 -2.16 1.90 -5.20
C ILE A 12 -2.49 3.08 -6.09
N VAL A 13 -2.74 4.25 -5.49
CA VAL A 13 -3.03 5.49 -6.20
C VAL A 13 -1.88 6.45 -5.95
N PHE A 14 -1.18 6.89 -6.99
CA PHE A 14 -0.01 7.73 -6.78
C PHE A 14 0.07 8.91 -7.74
N ASP A 15 0.57 9.99 -7.17
CA ASP A 15 0.86 11.23 -7.86
C ASP A 15 2.11 11.07 -8.74
N ALA A 16 1.91 11.20 -10.04
CA ALA A 16 2.94 11.14 -11.07
C ALA A 16 3.33 12.53 -11.62
N VAL A 17 2.89 13.62 -10.95
CA VAL A 17 3.33 14.99 -11.27
C VAL A 17 4.80 15.17 -10.84
N THR A 18 5.63 15.65 -11.75
CA THR A 18 7.10 15.89 -11.65
C THR A 18 8.00 14.65 -11.63
N GLY A 19 8.30 14.10 -12.80
CA GLY A 19 9.32 13.05 -12.93
C GLY A 19 10.77 13.51 -12.99
N GLY A 20 11.06 14.70 -12.47
CA GLY A 20 12.42 15.10 -12.08
C GLY A 20 12.64 15.11 -10.56
N SER A 21 11.58 15.01 -9.75
CA SER A 21 11.72 15.09 -8.30
C SER A 21 12.20 13.76 -7.73
N VAL A 22 13.06 13.84 -6.70
CA VAL A 22 13.58 12.67 -5.96
C VAL A 22 12.44 11.76 -5.47
N GLY A 23 11.24 12.32 -5.27
CA GLY A 23 10.10 11.62 -4.74
C GLY A 23 9.36 10.69 -5.66
N VAL A 24 9.07 11.15 -6.85
CA VAL A 24 8.38 10.35 -7.86
C VAL A 24 9.26 9.17 -8.30
N ALA A 25 10.58 9.39 -8.40
CA ALA A 25 11.56 8.32 -8.62
C ALA A 25 11.57 7.30 -7.46
N ALA A 26 11.49 7.77 -6.21
CA ALA A 26 11.42 6.90 -5.05
C ALA A 26 10.12 6.05 -5.03
N LEU A 27 8.98 6.62 -5.39
CA LEU A 27 7.72 5.88 -5.53
C LEU A 27 7.80 4.81 -6.61
N LYS A 28 8.36 5.14 -7.79
CA LYS A 28 8.54 4.18 -8.89
C LYS A 28 9.39 2.97 -8.50
N GLN A 29 10.33 3.17 -7.57
CA GLN A 29 11.15 2.10 -7.00
C GLN A 29 10.42 1.32 -5.89
N ALA A 30 9.60 1.99 -5.08
CA ALA A 30 8.92 1.38 -3.94
C ALA A 30 7.67 0.57 -4.32
N ILE A 31 6.88 1.05 -5.28
CA ILE A 31 5.62 0.41 -5.71
C ILE A 31 5.84 -1.05 -6.16
N PRO A 32 6.87 -1.39 -6.96
CA PRO A 32 7.18 -2.77 -7.29
C PRO A 32 7.36 -3.69 -6.07
N ASP A 33 8.02 -3.20 -5.02
CA ASP A 33 8.21 -3.98 -3.79
C ASP A 33 6.87 -4.22 -3.08
N ILE A 34 6.01 -3.20 -3.03
CA ILE A 34 4.68 -3.27 -2.42
C ILE A 34 3.77 -4.25 -3.19
N ILE A 35 3.79 -4.22 -4.52
CA ILE A 35 3.02 -5.15 -5.37
C ILE A 35 3.48 -6.59 -5.13
N ASN A 36 4.80 -6.82 -5.15
CA ASN A 36 5.34 -8.16 -4.93
C ASN A 36 5.03 -8.68 -3.53
N PHE A 37 5.06 -7.80 -2.52
CA PHE A 37 4.63 -8.15 -1.16
C PHE A 37 3.15 -8.56 -1.10
N ALA A 38 2.27 -7.73 -1.68
CA ALA A 38 0.84 -8.00 -1.70
C ALA A 38 0.51 -9.31 -2.45
N ALA A 39 1.23 -9.60 -3.54
CA ALA A 39 1.10 -10.86 -4.26
C ALA A 39 1.65 -12.07 -3.46
N LEU A 40 2.77 -11.90 -2.75
CA LEU A 40 3.37 -12.97 -1.93
C LEU A 40 2.50 -13.37 -0.75
N THR A 41 1.74 -12.44 -0.19
CA THR A 41 0.92 -12.67 1.01
C THR A 41 -0.46 -13.23 0.70
N ASP A 42 -0.88 -13.21 -0.58
CA ASP A 42 -2.19 -13.70 -1.05
C ASP A 42 -3.37 -13.16 -0.22
N CYS A 43 -3.22 -11.95 0.32
CA CYS A 43 -4.16 -11.33 1.24
C CYS A 43 -5.18 -10.42 0.55
N PHE A 44 -4.91 -10.07 -0.71
CA PHE A 44 -5.80 -9.26 -1.54
C PHE A 44 -6.32 -10.08 -2.71
N GLU A 45 -7.63 -10.04 -2.94
CA GLU A 45 -8.21 -10.70 -4.12
C GLU A 45 -7.69 -10.04 -5.40
N ARG A 46 -7.56 -8.71 -5.36
CA ARG A 46 -7.09 -7.92 -6.51
C ARG A 46 -6.11 -6.85 -6.10
N ILE A 47 -5.15 -6.62 -6.99
CA ILE A 47 -4.18 -5.53 -6.89
C ILE A 47 -4.30 -4.68 -8.16
N GLY A 48 -4.29 -3.36 -8.01
CA GLY A 48 -4.25 -2.46 -9.15
C GLY A 48 -3.53 -1.15 -8.83
N VAL A 49 -3.05 -0.49 -9.88
CA VAL A 49 -2.26 0.73 -9.77
C VAL A 49 -2.88 1.83 -10.65
N LEU A 50 -3.16 2.96 -10.02
CA LEU A 50 -3.67 4.17 -10.66
C LEU A 50 -2.63 5.28 -10.51
N ALA A 51 -2.20 5.84 -11.62
CA ALA A 51 -1.36 7.03 -11.63
C ALA A 51 -2.21 8.23 -12.03
N TYR A 52 -1.98 9.36 -11.38
CA TYR A 52 -2.64 10.60 -11.71
C TYR A 52 -1.66 11.77 -11.80
N ARG A 53 -2.01 12.75 -12.64
CA ARG A 53 -1.20 13.96 -12.87
C ARG A 53 -2.05 15.22 -12.71
N ASN A 54 -1.53 16.35 -13.13
CA ASN A 54 -2.28 17.60 -13.23
C ASN A 54 -2.89 17.77 -14.64
N TYR A 55 -3.69 18.81 -14.83
CA TYR A 55 -4.34 19.11 -16.11
C TYR A 55 -3.44 19.90 -17.07
N ALA A 56 -2.12 19.97 -16.82
CA ALA A 56 -1.16 20.43 -17.82
C ALA A 56 -0.88 19.37 -18.89
N TYR A 57 -1.19 18.10 -18.59
CA TYR A 57 -1.03 16.99 -19.51
C TYR A 57 -2.27 16.78 -20.38
N THR A 58 -2.10 16.03 -21.47
CA THR A 58 -3.23 15.62 -22.30
C THR A 58 -4.23 14.79 -21.47
N PRO A 59 -5.55 14.87 -21.76
CA PRO A 59 -6.58 14.22 -20.94
C PRO A 59 -6.32 12.74 -20.64
N GLU A 60 -5.77 12.00 -21.60
CA GLU A 60 -5.42 10.58 -21.47
C GLU A 60 -4.21 10.31 -20.55
N LYS A 61 -3.40 11.33 -20.26
CA LYS A 61 -2.25 11.27 -19.34
C LYS A 61 -2.57 11.81 -17.96
N VAL A 62 -3.72 12.47 -17.77
CA VAL A 62 -4.16 12.91 -16.44
C VAL A 62 -4.41 11.70 -15.54
N ILE A 63 -4.95 10.61 -16.07
CA ILE A 63 -5.24 9.37 -15.34
C ILE A 63 -4.82 8.17 -16.18
N GLU A 64 -3.98 7.31 -15.61
CA GLU A 64 -3.61 6.01 -16.19
C GLU A 64 -3.91 4.90 -15.18
N TRP A 65 -4.51 3.79 -15.64
CA TRP A 65 -4.98 2.69 -14.79
C TRP A 65 -4.44 1.36 -15.31
N SER A 66 -3.84 0.56 -14.43
CA SER A 66 -3.26 -0.75 -14.80
C SER A 66 -4.30 -1.84 -15.05
N GLY A 67 -5.55 -1.64 -14.63
CA GLY A 67 -6.50 -2.74 -14.44
C GLY A 67 -6.26 -3.49 -13.13
N TRP A 68 -7.16 -4.42 -12.84
CA TRP A 68 -7.09 -5.29 -11.67
C TRP A 68 -6.40 -6.62 -12.01
N CYS A 69 -5.30 -6.94 -11.33
CA CYS A 69 -4.68 -8.25 -11.34
C CYS A 69 -5.23 -9.12 -10.20
N TYR A 70 -5.42 -10.41 -10.47
CA TYR A 70 -5.79 -11.43 -9.48
C TYR A 70 -4.55 -12.27 -9.17
N PRO A 71 -3.84 -12.05 -8.04
CA PRO A 71 -2.59 -12.75 -7.74
C PRO A 71 -2.73 -14.27 -7.74
N SER A 72 -3.87 -14.77 -7.24
CA SER A 72 -4.20 -16.20 -7.20
C SER A 72 -4.38 -16.85 -8.58
N CYS A 73 -4.57 -16.06 -9.64
CA CYS A 73 -4.80 -16.51 -11.01
C CYS A 73 -3.66 -16.11 -11.96
N ASP A 74 -2.48 -15.77 -11.45
CA ASP A 74 -1.31 -15.32 -12.22
C ASP A 74 -0.59 -16.49 -12.92
N PRO A 75 -0.47 -16.55 -14.27
CA PRO A 75 -0.61 -15.43 -15.20
C PRO A 75 -1.93 -15.39 -15.96
N SER A 76 -2.83 -14.48 -15.57
CA SER A 76 -3.96 -14.01 -16.36
C SER A 76 -3.89 -12.49 -16.52
N PRO A 77 -4.15 -11.93 -17.71
CA PRO A 77 -4.00 -10.50 -17.95
C PRO A 77 -5.13 -9.68 -17.29
N PRO A 78 -4.82 -8.53 -16.65
CA PRO A 78 -3.46 -8.06 -16.36
C PRO A 78 -2.81 -8.90 -15.25
N SER A 79 -1.63 -9.44 -15.54
CA SER A 79 -0.79 -10.22 -14.63
C SER A 79 0.00 -9.30 -13.70
N ILE A 80 0.69 -9.86 -12.70
CA ILE A 80 1.59 -9.06 -11.87
C ILE A 80 2.70 -8.44 -12.72
N ASP A 81 3.13 -9.13 -13.79
CA ASP A 81 4.16 -8.63 -14.71
C ASP A 81 3.65 -7.44 -15.52
N ASP A 82 2.38 -7.48 -15.94
CA ASP A 82 1.74 -6.36 -16.63
C ASP A 82 1.64 -5.13 -15.73
N ILE A 83 1.30 -5.31 -14.45
CA ILE A 83 1.24 -4.19 -13.48
C ILE A 83 2.65 -3.63 -13.21
N LEU A 84 3.65 -4.50 -13.00
CA LEU A 84 5.04 -4.06 -12.79
C LEU A 84 5.57 -3.32 -14.02
N GLN A 85 5.24 -3.81 -15.21
CA GLN A 85 5.58 -3.18 -16.47
C GLN A 85 4.89 -1.81 -16.60
N PHE A 86 3.61 -1.72 -16.26
CA PHE A 86 2.86 -0.46 -16.21
C PHE A 86 3.57 0.57 -15.33
N VAL A 87 3.98 0.19 -14.12
CA VAL A 87 4.72 1.07 -13.20
C VAL A 87 6.07 1.47 -13.79
N GLN A 88 6.82 0.52 -14.38
CA GLN A 88 8.15 0.77 -14.93
C GLN A 88 8.13 1.73 -16.12
N TYR A 89 7.14 1.62 -17.00
CA TYR A 89 7.02 2.46 -18.20
C TYR A 89 6.18 3.72 -18.00
N LEU A 90 5.66 3.93 -16.78
CA LEU A 90 4.90 5.13 -16.49
C LEU A 90 5.75 6.38 -16.75
N GLU A 91 5.20 7.26 -17.59
CA GLU A 91 5.84 8.49 -17.99
C GLU A 91 5.75 9.49 -16.84
N MET A 92 6.89 10.02 -16.42
CA MET A 92 6.92 11.02 -15.36
C MET A 92 7.62 12.24 -15.98
N PRO A 93 6.87 13.09 -16.69
CA PRO A 93 7.43 14.28 -17.31
C PRO A 93 7.80 15.32 -16.25
N ASP A 94 8.83 16.13 -16.55
CA ASP A 94 9.22 17.26 -15.72
C ASP A 94 8.19 18.40 -15.89
N ASP A 95 7.78 19.01 -14.78
CA ASP A 95 6.77 20.07 -14.75
C ASP A 95 7.42 21.47 -14.62
N SER A 96 8.72 21.57 -14.91
CA SER A 96 9.44 22.85 -14.93
C SER A 96 8.84 23.83 -15.94
N GLU A 97 8.09 23.35 -16.94
CA GLU A 97 7.46 24.14 -17.98
C GLU A 97 6.02 24.61 -17.65
N TYR A 98 5.25 23.91 -16.81
CA TYR A 98 3.81 24.23 -16.62
C TYR A 98 3.46 24.86 -15.26
N HIS A 99 4.43 25.09 -14.37
CA HIS A 99 4.31 25.86 -13.12
C HIS A 99 3.18 25.45 -12.14
N SER A 100 2.45 24.36 -12.41
CA SER A 100 1.28 23.96 -11.62
C SER A 100 1.67 22.93 -10.55
N THR A 101 1.91 23.43 -9.35
CA THR A 101 2.27 22.64 -8.17
C THR A 101 1.10 21.85 -7.57
N THR A 102 -0.01 21.65 -8.27
CA THR A 102 -1.22 20.95 -7.79
C THR A 102 -1.59 19.76 -8.66
N CYS A 103 -2.21 18.73 -8.10
CA CYS A 103 -2.52 17.47 -8.78
C CYS A 103 -4.02 17.12 -8.78
N ALA A 104 -4.46 16.33 -9.77
CA ALA A 104 -5.87 15.98 -10.00
C ALA A 104 -6.36 14.84 -9.08
N SER A 105 -6.13 14.98 -7.78
CA SER A 105 -6.44 13.94 -6.79
C SER A 105 -7.93 13.62 -6.72
N LYS A 106 -8.83 14.60 -6.95
CA LYS A 106 -10.28 14.32 -6.93
C LYS A 106 -10.67 13.46 -8.13
N THR A 107 -10.11 13.74 -9.29
CA THR A 107 -10.27 12.92 -10.50
C THR A 107 -9.74 11.50 -10.29
N ALA A 108 -8.58 11.36 -9.64
CA ALA A 108 -8.01 10.06 -9.30
C ALA A 108 -8.94 9.25 -8.40
N LEU A 109 -9.50 9.87 -7.36
CA LEU A 109 -10.43 9.23 -6.44
C LEU A 109 -11.78 8.90 -7.09
N ALA A 110 -12.27 9.74 -8.01
CA ALA A 110 -13.46 9.44 -8.80
C ALA A 110 -13.24 8.21 -9.69
N LYS A 111 -12.08 8.11 -10.36
CA LYS A 111 -11.72 6.92 -11.13
C LYS A 111 -11.57 5.70 -10.24
N ALA A 112 -10.87 5.81 -9.11
CA ALA A 112 -10.74 4.72 -8.15
C ALA A 112 -12.11 4.19 -7.71
N CYS A 113 -13.02 5.08 -7.32
CA CYS A 113 -14.39 4.75 -6.95
C CYS A 113 -15.19 4.08 -8.09
N GLN A 114 -14.91 4.41 -9.35
CA GLN A 114 -15.51 3.74 -10.50
C GLN A 114 -15.06 2.29 -10.64
N GLU A 115 -13.79 2.00 -10.36
CA GLU A 115 -13.16 0.68 -10.52
C GLU A 115 -13.38 -0.24 -9.30
N MET A 116 -13.78 0.33 -8.16
CA MET A 116 -14.14 -0.42 -6.96
C MET A 116 -15.41 -1.25 -7.18
N ARG A 117 -15.44 -2.44 -6.57
CA ARG A 117 -16.65 -3.28 -6.54
C ARG A 117 -17.56 -2.86 -5.40
N ILE A 118 -18.85 -3.02 -5.63
CA ILE A 118 -19.90 -2.86 -4.63
C ILE A 118 -19.71 -3.97 -3.57
N ARG A 119 -19.91 -3.65 -2.28
CA ARG A 119 -19.87 -4.58 -1.14
C ARG A 119 -18.51 -5.25 -0.88
N SER A 120 -17.43 -4.73 -1.47
CA SER A 120 -16.05 -5.10 -1.12
C SER A 120 -15.38 -3.91 -0.44
N ARG A 121 -14.45 -4.19 0.49
CA ARG A 121 -13.61 -3.16 1.09
C ARG A 121 -12.33 -3.03 0.29
N THR A 122 -12.05 -1.83 -0.24
CA THR A 122 -10.79 -1.56 -0.94
C THR A 122 -9.85 -0.77 -0.03
N ILE A 123 -8.62 -1.24 0.16
CA ILE A 123 -7.56 -0.42 0.74
C ILE A 123 -6.99 0.43 -0.38
N ILE A 124 -7.04 1.75 -0.21
CA ILE A 124 -6.43 2.71 -1.14
C ILE A 124 -5.16 3.26 -0.49
N LEU A 125 -4.02 3.02 -1.11
CA LEU A 125 -2.75 3.64 -0.74
C LEU A 125 -2.57 4.89 -1.62
N LEU A 126 -2.89 6.07 -1.09
CA LEU A 126 -2.86 7.34 -1.80
C LEU A 126 -1.54 8.09 -1.54
N TYR A 127 -0.59 8.01 -2.48
CA TYR A 127 0.68 8.74 -2.41
C TYR A 127 0.59 10.09 -3.11
N ASN A 128 0.89 11.15 -2.37
CA ASN A 128 0.77 12.52 -2.83
C ASN A 128 2.14 13.21 -2.81
N HIS A 129 2.54 13.76 -3.96
CA HIS A 129 3.73 14.58 -4.10
C HIS A 129 3.38 16.07 -4.11
N ALA A 130 2.20 16.40 -4.62
CA ALA A 130 1.66 17.75 -4.72
C ALA A 130 0.37 17.93 -3.90
N PRO A 131 0.09 19.17 -3.46
CA PRO A 131 -1.23 19.57 -2.97
C PRO A 131 -2.36 19.30 -3.97
N PRO A 132 -3.59 19.07 -3.50
CA PRO A 132 -4.73 18.90 -4.39
C PRO A 132 -5.19 20.24 -4.98
N MET A 133 -5.98 20.17 -6.04
CA MET A 133 -6.56 21.33 -6.68
C MET A 133 -7.75 21.92 -5.89
N PHE A 134 -7.70 23.24 -5.73
CA PHE A 134 -8.78 24.08 -5.21
C PHE A 134 -9.02 25.28 -6.12
N GLU A 135 -10.22 25.86 -6.01
CA GLU A 135 -10.58 27.09 -6.73
C GLU A 135 -9.58 28.22 -6.45
N HIS A 136 -9.14 28.37 -5.20
CA HIS A 136 -8.27 29.46 -4.78
C HIS A 136 -6.78 29.28 -5.13
N ASN A 137 -6.33 28.06 -5.51
CA ASN A 137 -4.91 27.76 -5.74
C ASN A 137 -4.58 27.19 -7.13
N SER A 138 -5.57 26.75 -7.92
CA SER A 138 -5.33 26.05 -9.19
C SER A 138 -5.97 26.71 -10.42
N GLY A 139 -6.81 27.72 -10.26
CA GLY A 139 -7.38 28.50 -11.38
C GLY A 139 -7.97 27.63 -12.49
N HIS A 140 -7.48 27.80 -13.72
CA HIS A 140 -7.96 27.04 -14.89
C HIS A 140 -7.83 25.51 -14.74
N HIS A 141 -6.83 25.00 -14.01
CA HIS A 141 -6.71 23.55 -13.77
C HIS A 141 -7.82 23.02 -12.86
N TYR A 142 -8.30 23.82 -11.91
CA TYR A 142 -9.47 23.49 -11.11
C TYR A 142 -10.72 23.41 -11.99
N ASP A 143 -10.93 24.37 -12.91
CA ASP A 143 -12.07 24.36 -13.83
C ASP A 143 -12.08 23.12 -14.72
N LEU A 144 -10.90 22.71 -15.21
CA LEU A 144 -10.73 21.47 -15.97
C LEU A 144 -11.04 20.23 -15.13
N GLU A 145 -10.60 20.18 -13.88
CA GLU A 145 -10.93 19.10 -12.95
C GLU A 145 -12.44 19.01 -12.71
N GLN A 146 -13.09 20.13 -12.40
CA GLN A 146 -14.54 20.19 -12.16
C GLN A 146 -15.35 19.76 -13.39
N LYS A 147 -14.89 20.15 -14.60
CA LYS A 147 -15.48 19.73 -15.86
C LYS A 147 -15.28 18.23 -16.09
N SER A 148 -14.06 17.73 -15.92
CA SER A 148 -13.72 16.31 -16.09
C SER A 148 -14.53 15.42 -15.14
N LEU A 149 -14.68 15.83 -13.88
CA LEU A 149 -15.52 15.13 -12.90
C LEU A 149 -17.00 15.11 -13.30
N THR A 150 -17.48 16.14 -13.98
CA THR A 150 -18.90 16.22 -14.41
C THR A 150 -19.15 15.41 -15.68
N ASP A 151 -18.24 15.52 -16.66
CA ASP A 151 -18.43 15.01 -18.01
C ASP A 151 -17.86 13.60 -18.20
N GLY A 152 -16.74 13.28 -17.53
CA GLY A 152 -15.97 12.04 -17.74
C GLY A 152 -16.36 10.88 -16.82
N TYR A 153 -16.93 11.17 -15.64
CA TYR A 153 -17.18 10.17 -14.58
C TYR A 153 -18.67 10.08 -14.17
N GLY A 154 -19.55 10.74 -14.92
CA GLY A 154 -21.00 10.71 -14.72
C GLY A 154 -21.44 11.14 -13.32
N GLU A 155 -22.47 10.49 -12.78
CA GLU A 155 -23.02 10.81 -11.46
C GLU A 155 -22.02 10.58 -10.33
N ARG A 156 -21.17 9.55 -10.44
CA ARG A 156 -20.12 9.27 -9.43
C ARG A 156 -19.10 10.40 -9.39
N GLY A 157 -18.66 10.89 -10.54
CA GLY A 157 -17.70 12.00 -10.60
C GLY A 157 -18.20 13.28 -9.93
N ARG A 158 -19.50 13.57 -10.02
CA ARG A 158 -20.11 14.73 -9.36
C ARG A 158 -19.95 14.71 -7.83
N LEU A 159 -19.84 13.53 -7.23
CA LEU A 159 -19.62 13.37 -5.79
C LEU A 159 -18.20 13.77 -5.38
N PHE A 160 -17.24 13.68 -6.28
CA PHE A 160 -15.83 14.02 -6.01
C PHE A 160 -15.50 15.49 -6.33
N LYS A 161 -16.47 16.29 -6.78
CA LYS A 161 -16.25 17.75 -7.01
C LYS A 161 -15.76 18.48 -5.77
N ASN A 162 -16.18 18.01 -4.59
CA ASN A 162 -15.68 18.47 -3.30
C ASN A 162 -15.20 17.31 -2.43
N TRP A 163 -14.19 17.58 -1.60
CA TRP A 163 -13.57 16.58 -0.73
C TRP A 163 -14.52 15.93 0.29
N ILE A 164 -15.51 16.67 0.80
CA ILE A 164 -16.43 16.17 1.84
C ILE A 164 -17.31 15.04 1.29
N ASN A 165 -17.93 15.27 0.14
CA ASN A 165 -18.77 14.29 -0.51
C ASN A 165 -17.96 13.07 -0.96
N GLY A 166 -16.79 13.28 -1.59
CA GLY A 166 -15.91 12.20 -2.00
C GLY A 166 -15.46 11.32 -0.82
N ALA A 167 -15.10 11.94 0.31
CA ALA A 167 -14.74 11.22 1.53
C ALA A 167 -15.93 10.44 2.12
N THR A 168 -17.14 11.01 2.09
CA THR A 168 -18.36 10.36 2.58
C THR A 168 -18.75 9.14 1.73
N VAL A 169 -18.57 9.23 0.40
CA VAL A 169 -18.75 8.11 -0.53
C VAL A 169 -17.78 6.99 -0.22
N LEU A 170 -16.49 7.31 -0.11
CA LEU A 170 -15.46 6.31 0.19
C LEU A 170 -15.59 5.72 1.60
N ALA A 171 -16.15 6.46 2.55
CA ALA A 171 -16.46 5.94 3.89
C ALA A 171 -17.67 4.99 3.92
N GLY A 172 -18.37 4.78 2.79
CA GLY A 172 -19.54 3.90 2.72
C GLY A 172 -20.79 4.46 3.43
N VAL A 173 -20.83 5.77 3.68
CA VAL A 173 -21.96 6.44 4.39
C VAL A 173 -23.11 6.77 3.43
N THR A 174 -22.85 6.76 2.12
CA THR A 174 -23.84 7.06 1.07
C THR A 174 -24.54 5.80 0.55
N GLU A 175 -25.59 5.96 -0.25
CA GLU A 175 -26.27 4.86 -0.96
C GLU A 175 -25.35 4.10 -1.94
N PHE A 176 -24.20 4.67 -2.31
CA PHE A 176 -23.15 3.97 -3.05
C PHE A 176 -22.45 2.98 -2.11
N VAL A 177 -22.71 1.69 -2.32
CA VAL A 177 -22.19 0.59 -1.48
C VAL A 177 -20.72 0.27 -1.80
N VAL A 178 -19.88 1.30 -1.98
CA VAL A 178 -18.43 1.18 -2.09
C VAL A 178 -17.81 1.66 -0.78
N MET A 179 -16.78 0.96 -0.30
CA MET A 179 -16.11 1.31 0.95
C MET A 179 -14.61 1.19 0.75
N ALA A 180 -13.90 2.24 1.14
CA ALA A 180 -12.45 2.27 1.12
C ALA A 180 -11.88 2.69 2.48
N ALA A 181 -10.70 2.18 2.78
CA ALA A 181 -9.81 2.76 3.77
C ALA A 181 -8.68 3.48 3.02
N VAL A 182 -8.59 4.81 3.13
CA VAL A 182 -7.60 5.59 2.37
C VAL A 182 -6.43 5.95 3.26
N LEU A 183 -5.31 5.26 3.05
CA LEU A 183 -4.02 5.60 3.67
C LEU A 183 -3.33 6.63 2.80
N SER A 184 -3.23 7.85 3.31
CA SER A 184 -2.64 8.96 2.55
C SER A 184 -1.19 9.21 2.98
N PHE A 185 -0.32 9.44 2.01
CA PHE A 185 1.09 9.75 2.24
C PHE A 185 1.40 11.11 1.64
N SER A 186 1.89 12.05 2.44
CA SER A 186 2.57 13.24 1.91
C SER A 186 4.07 13.03 2.00
N LEU A 187 4.75 13.25 0.89
CA LEU A 187 6.18 13.03 0.84
C LEU A 187 6.95 14.33 1.13
N MET A 188 8.02 14.25 1.93
CA MET A 188 8.79 15.39 2.41
C MET A 188 10.22 15.40 1.86
N SER A 189 10.74 16.59 1.59
CA SER A 189 12.17 16.79 1.29
C SER A 189 13.02 16.29 2.46
N PRO A 190 14.17 15.64 2.21
CA PRO A 190 15.10 15.19 3.26
C PRO A 190 15.59 16.31 4.19
N ASP A 191 15.55 17.57 3.74
CA ASP A 191 15.99 18.71 4.54
C ASP A 191 14.98 19.13 5.62
N ASN A 192 13.73 18.64 5.53
CA ASN A 192 12.63 18.98 6.43
C ASN A 192 12.21 17.78 7.32
N ILE A 193 13.18 16.99 7.80
CA ILE A 193 12.90 15.81 8.67
C ILE A 193 12.44 16.20 10.08
N SER A 194 12.37 17.49 10.44
CA SER A 194 11.70 17.89 11.68
C SER A 194 10.22 17.50 11.57
N GLY A 195 9.71 16.78 12.58
CA GLY A 195 8.27 16.51 12.74
C GLY A 195 7.45 17.77 13.02
N ASP A 196 7.94 18.94 12.60
CA ASP A 196 7.28 20.22 12.74
C ASP A 196 6.08 20.26 11.81
N ILE A 197 4.91 20.27 12.42
CA ILE A 197 3.60 20.22 11.77
C ILE A 197 3.36 21.53 11.00
N LYS A 198 4.08 22.61 11.33
CA LYS A 198 3.73 23.97 10.92
C LYS A 198 3.98 24.28 9.45
N GLU A 199 4.89 23.57 8.76
CA GLU A 199 5.12 23.82 7.33
C GLU A 199 4.13 23.07 6.44
N ASN A 200 3.29 23.84 5.74
CA ASN A 200 2.42 23.43 4.63
C ASN A 200 1.35 22.37 4.92
N ILE A 201 1.04 22.03 6.19
CA ILE A 201 -0.01 21.03 6.49
C ILE A 201 -1.40 21.42 5.99
N SER A 202 -1.71 22.71 5.87
CA SER A 202 -2.96 23.19 5.28
C SER A 202 -3.16 22.65 3.86
N ASN A 203 -2.08 22.59 3.07
CA ASN A 203 -2.10 22.05 1.71
C ASN A 203 -2.41 20.54 1.67
N TRP A 204 -2.20 19.83 2.77
CA TRP A 204 -2.44 18.38 2.90
C TRP A 204 -3.69 18.05 3.72
N SER A 205 -4.37 19.07 4.28
CA SER A 205 -5.57 18.92 5.10
C SER A 205 -6.69 18.10 4.44
N PRO A 206 -6.89 18.13 3.10
CA PRO A 206 -7.94 17.31 2.49
C PRO A 206 -7.65 15.81 2.55
N TYR A 207 -6.37 15.42 2.40
CA TYR A 207 -5.95 14.03 2.51
C TYR A 207 -6.04 13.54 3.96
N LEU A 208 -5.70 14.39 4.93
CA LEU A 208 -5.88 14.09 6.36
C LEU A 208 -7.37 13.89 6.69
N TYR A 209 -8.24 14.77 6.20
CA TYR A 209 -9.69 14.65 6.35
C TYR A 209 -10.22 13.37 5.70
N LEU A 210 -9.81 13.07 4.46
CA LEU A 210 -10.20 11.85 3.75
C LEU A 210 -9.80 10.59 4.53
N SER A 211 -8.55 10.52 4.99
CA SER A 211 -8.05 9.37 5.76
C SER A 211 -8.84 9.20 7.05
N SER A 212 -9.07 10.30 7.79
CA SER A 212 -9.84 10.29 9.04
C SER A 212 -11.30 9.88 8.83
N THR A 213 -11.93 10.34 7.74
CA THR A 213 -13.33 10.02 7.40
C THR A 213 -13.50 8.56 7.00
N THR A 214 -12.50 7.98 6.35
CA THR A 214 -12.51 6.58 5.90
C THR A 214 -12.00 5.60 6.98
N GLY A 215 -11.73 6.07 8.20
CA GLY A 215 -11.24 5.25 9.31
C GLY A 215 -9.79 4.77 9.18
N ALA A 216 -9.04 5.41 8.27
CA ALA A 216 -7.63 5.16 7.98
C ALA A 216 -6.74 6.30 8.52
N ASP A 217 -5.47 6.29 8.14
CA ASP A 217 -4.44 7.16 8.71
C ASP A 217 -3.68 7.95 7.65
N PHE A 218 -3.24 9.15 8.03
CA PHE A 218 -2.40 10.01 7.20
C PHE A 218 -0.95 9.99 7.71
N TYR A 219 -0.01 9.79 6.80
CA TYR A 219 1.40 9.68 7.09
C TYR A 219 2.23 10.72 6.34
N ARG A 220 3.26 11.24 7.00
CA ARG A 220 4.34 11.99 6.35
C ARG A 220 5.59 11.13 6.34
N THR A 221 6.26 11.04 5.19
CA THR A 221 7.49 10.26 5.04
C THR A 221 8.47 10.95 4.10
N THR A 222 9.75 10.61 4.18
CA THR A 222 10.78 11.15 3.31
C THR A 222 10.72 10.55 1.89
N TYR A 223 11.30 11.27 0.92
CA TYR A 223 11.52 10.79 -0.45
C TYR A 223 12.60 9.71 -0.53
N ASN A 224 12.31 8.55 0.04
CA ASN A 224 13.21 7.42 0.06
C ASN A 224 12.43 6.14 -0.21
N SER A 225 12.75 5.46 -1.31
CA SER A 225 12.03 4.26 -1.76
C SER A 225 12.01 3.17 -0.69
N ARG A 226 13.13 2.96 0.01
CA ARG A 226 13.21 2.04 1.14
C ARG A 226 12.27 2.45 2.28
N VAL A 227 12.24 3.72 2.69
CA VAL A 227 11.35 4.15 3.78
C VAL A 227 9.88 3.97 3.38
N ILE A 228 9.54 4.34 2.14
CA ILE A 228 8.19 4.18 1.59
C ILE A 228 7.77 2.71 1.54
N SER A 229 8.59 1.81 0.98
CA SER A 229 8.30 0.37 0.93
C SER A 229 8.12 -0.20 2.33
N ARG A 230 9.05 0.11 3.26
CA ARG A 230 8.98 -0.38 4.65
C ARG A 230 7.72 0.12 5.34
N LEU A 231 7.44 1.43 5.24
CA LEU A 231 6.23 2.06 5.80
C LEU A 231 4.99 1.33 5.34
N THR A 232 4.84 1.23 4.03
CA THR A 232 3.65 0.68 3.41
C THR A 232 3.47 -0.79 3.76
N ILE A 233 4.51 -1.60 3.62
CA ILE A 233 4.43 -3.03 3.92
C ILE A 233 4.17 -3.24 5.41
N GLY A 234 4.78 -2.43 6.28
CA GLY A 234 4.52 -2.48 7.71
C GLY A 234 3.06 -2.14 8.06
N LEU A 235 2.47 -1.16 7.37
CA LEU A 235 1.06 -0.79 7.53
C LEU A 235 0.14 -1.91 7.04
N LEU A 236 0.43 -2.51 5.89
CA LEU A 236 -0.33 -3.65 5.39
C LEU A 236 -0.22 -4.87 6.32
N LEU A 237 0.97 -5.15 6.86
CA LEU A 237 1.17 -6.19 7.88
C LEU A 237 0.35 -5.91 9.14
N THR A 238 0.33 -4.65 9.61
CA THR A 238 -0.49 -4.23 10.76
C THR A 238 -1.98 -4.35 10.48
N TRP A 239 -2.39 -3.98 9.27
CA TRP A 239 -3.78 -4.10 8.79
C TRP A 239 -4.23 -5.55 8.75
N MET A 240 -3.35 -6.45 8.33
CA MET A 240 -3.56 -7.89 8.36
C MET A 240 -3.44 -8.49 9.77
N GLN A 241 -3.16 -7.70 10.80
CA GLN A 241 -2.93 -8.16 12.18
C GLN A 241 -1.78 -9.17 12.30
N ALA A 242 -0.72 -8.99 11.49
CA ALA A 242 0.46 -9.83 11.56
C ALA A 242 1.20 -9.64 12.90
N ASP A 243 1.73 -10.73 13.45
CA ASP A 243 2.45 -10.72 14.73
C ASP A 243 3.80 -10.02 14.63
N GLY A 244 4.03 -8.99 15.44
CA GLY A 244 5.34 -8.34 15.55
C GLY A 244 5.25 -6.83 15.64
N HIS A 245 6.37 -6.19 15.98
CA HIS A 245 6.49 -4.74 15.97
C HIS A 245 7.32 -4.31 14.76
N ILE A 246 6.84 -3.31 14.04
CA ILE A 246 7.55 -2.74 12.90
C ILE A 246 7.87 -1.29 13.22
N ASN A 247 9.15 -1.04 13.53
CA ASN A 247 9.67 0.31 13.71
C ASN A 247 10.14 0.85 12.37
N ILE A 248 9.57 1.99 11.97
CA ILE A 248 9.85 2.64 10.70
C ILE A 248 10.31 4.06 11.01
N PRO A 249 11.60 4.23 11.35
CA PRO A 249 12.14 5.55 11.61
C PRO A 249 12.00 6.38 10.33
N GLN A 250 11.70 7.67 10.47
CA GLN A 250 11.54 8.66 9.38
C GLN A 250 10.16 8.67 8.69
N ALA A 251 9.15 8.08 9.32
CA ALA A 251 7.75 8.30 9.01
C ALA A 251 7.01 8.79 10.26
N PHE A 252 6.02 9.67 10.06
CA PHE A 252 5.20 10.22 11.13
C PHE A 252 3.73 10.06 10.78
N ARG A 253 2.93 9.58 11.73
CA ARG A 253 1.47 9.61 11.62
C ARG A 253 0.96 10.95 12.12
N ILE A 254 0.06 11.58 11.38
CA ILE A 254 -0.65 12.78 11.81
C ILE A 254 -2.13 12.47 11.93
N ALA A 255 -2.73 12.88 13.05
CA ALA A 255 -4.15 12.76 13.29
C ALA A 255 -4.72 14.03 13.93
N TYR A 256 -6.04 14.20 13.82
CA TYR A 256 -6.74 15.22 14.59
C TYR A 256 -6.84 14.81 16.06
N ARG A 257 -6.66 15.78 16.97
CA ARG A 257 -6.95 15.63 18.40
C ARG A 257 -8.46 15.53 18.64
N SER A 258 -9.21 16.39 17.95
CA SER A 258 -10.67 16.39 17.93
C SER A 258 -11.14 16.10 16.51
N ASN A 259 -11.82 14.97 16.32
CA ASN A 259 -12.20 14.50 14.99
C ASN A 259 -13.21 15.46 14.32
N PRO A 260 -12.85 16.11 13.20
CA PRO A 260 -13.73 17.08 12.54
C PRO A 260 -14.88 16.43 11.78
N THR A 261 -14.88 15.11 11.56
CA THR A 261 -15.98 14.42 10.87
C THR A 261 -17.28 14.38 11.68
N LEU A 262 -17.20 14.68 12.98
CA LEU A 262 -18.35 14.81 13.87
C LEU A 262 -19.04 16.18 13.75
N LEU A 263 -18.50 17.09 12.94
CA LEU A 263 -19.04 18.44 12.75
C LEU A 263 -19.98 18.47 11.54
N TYR A 264 -21.26 18.78 11.75
CA TYR A 264 -22.28 18.92 10.70
C TYR A 264 -22.03 20.08 9.70
N THR A 265 -20.98 20.87 9.89
CA THR A 265 -20.68 22.09 9.13
C THR A 265 -19.52 21.92 8.16
N ALA A 266 -19.12 20.69 7.85
CA ALA A 266 -17.95 20.46 7.00
C ALA A 266 -18.20 20.85 5.54
N SER A 267 -17.27 21.64 4.98
CA SER A 267 -17.27 22.02 3.57
C SER A 267 -15.83 22.09 3.05
N GLU A 268 -15.65 22.00 1.74
CA GLU A 268 -14.33 22.14 1.13
C GLU A 268 -13.68 23.50 1.45
N ALA A 269 -14.49 24.56 1.59
CA ALA A 269 -14.01 25.90 1.91
C ALA A 269 -13.47 26.05 3.35
N ASN A 270 -13.82 25.14 4.27
CA ASN A 270 -13.37 25.21 5.66
C ASN A 270 -12.51 24.02 6.10
N ILE A 271 -12.17 23.11 5.19
CA ILE A 271 -11.43 21.88 5.52
C ILE A 271 -10.08 22.16 6.19
N GLU A 272 -9.40 23.23 5.76
CA GLU A 272 -8.12 23.67 6.33
C GLU A 272 -8.26 24.16 7.78
N THR A 273 -9.42 24.71 8.13
CA THR A 273 -9.66 25.25 9.48
C THR A 273 -9.72 24.15 10.54
N PHE A 274 -9.97 22.89 10.13
CA PHE A 274 -9.99 21.74 11.03
C PHE A 274 -8.63 21.42 11.64
N CYS A 275 -7.53 21.85 11.02
CA CYS A 275 -6.20 21.76 11.62
C CYS A 275 -6.07 22.65 12.88
N GLY A 276 -6.95 23.63 13.05
CA GLY A 276 -6.94 24.61 14.13
C GLY A 276 -5.88 25.70 13.94
N PRO A 277 -5.95 26.79 14.73
CA PRO A 277 -4.95 27.86 14.70
C PRO A 277 -3.56 27.28 14.98
N GLU A 278 -2.57 27.65 14.18
CA GLU A 278 -1.20 27.13 14.27
C GLU A 278 -1.12 25.59 14.36
N CYS A 279 -2.04 24.88 13.70
CA CYS A 279 -2.11 23.41 13.73
C CYS A 279 -2.42 22.83 15.12
N GLY A 280 -3.04 23.61 16.02
CA GLY A 280 -3.31 23.20 17.41
C GLY A 280 -4.25 22.00 17.57
N ASN A 281 -5.05 21.66 16.55
CA ASN A 281 -5.88 20.46 16.55
C ASN A 281 -5.16 19.22 16.00
N LEU A 282 -3.87 19.32 15.65
CA LEU A 282 -3.10 18.20 15.13
C LEU A 282 -2.21 17.56 16.21
N GLN A 283 -1.98 16.26 16.04
CA GLN A 283 -1.05 15.49 16.84
C GLN A 283 -0.19 14.61 15.94
N THR A 284 1.11 14.64 16.18
CA THR A 284 2.10 13.79 15.50
C THR A 284 2.48 12.63 16.40
N PHE A 285 2.62 11.45 15.80
CA PHE A 285 3.09 10.25 16.44
C PHE A 285 4.28 9.70 15.66
N ASP A 286 5.31 9.24 16.37
CA ASP A 286 6.34 8.40 15.78
C ASP A 286 5.70 7.12 15.23
N THR A 287 6.18 6.65 14.08
CA THR A 287 5.62 5.45 13.45
C THR A 287 6.20 4.19 14.09
N ILE A 288 5.67 3.88 15.28
CA ILE A 288 5.74 2.55 15.87
C ILE A 288 4.45 1.85 15.50
N LEU A 289 4.53 0.87 14.60
CA LEU A 289 3.38 0.09 14.20
C LEU A 289 3.19 -1.06 15.18
N GLU A 290 2.08 -1.02 15.90
CA GLU A 290 1.61 -2.10 16.76
C GLU A 290 0.35 -2.74 16.14
N PRO A 291 0.15 -4.06 16.28
CA PRO A 291 -1.08 -4.71 15.83
C PRO A 291 -2.30 -4.01 16.44
N ARG A 292 -3.30 -3.64 15.61
CA ARG A 292 -4.57 -3.10 16.12
C ARG A 292 -5.22 -4.14 17.03
N ARG A 293 -5.30 -3.87 18.34
CA ARG A 293 -6.17 -4.61 19.26
C ARG A 293 -7.55 -3.99 19.18
N GLU A 294 -8.48 -4.60 18.46
CA GLU A 294 -9.89 -4.26 18.65
C GLU A 294 -10.31 -4.72 20.05
N VAL A 295 -10.73 -3.76 20.88
CA VAL A 295 -11.40 -4.02 22.15
C VAL A 295 -12.88 -4.22 21.82
N ASP A 296 -13.40 -5.38 22.23
CA ASP A 296 -14.79 -5.84 22.17
C ASP A 296 -15.35 -6.30 20.83
N SER A 297 -15.22 -7.59 20.55
CA SER A 297 -16.37 -8.52 20.64
C SER A 297 -15.91 -9.97 20.41
N ASN A 298 -16.53 -10.89 21.16
CA ASN A 298 -16.36 -12.32 20.99
C ASN A 298 -16.51 -12.71 19.51
N ASP A 299 -15.47 -13.26 18.88
CA ASP A 299 -15.58 -14.57 18.24
C ASP A 299 -14.21 -15.08 17.74
N GLN A 300 -14.13 -16.41 17.67
CA GLN A 300 -13.00 -17.27 17.38
C GLN A 300 -12.42 -17.13 15.94
N GLN A 301 -12.42 -15.94 15.35
CA GLN A 301 -11.61 -15.65 14.17
C GLN A 301 -10.16 -15.44 14.63
N LEU A 302 -9.48 -16.55 14.97
CA LEU A 302 -8.01 -16.57 15.04
C LEU A 302 -7.49 -15.87 13.78
N SER A 303 -6.77 -14.76 13.97
CA SER A 303 -6.18 -13.92 12.93
C SER A 303 -5.62 -14.79 11.79
N LYS A 304 -6.31 -14.76 10.64
CA LYS A 304 -6.01 -15.61 9.47
C LYS A 304 -4.58 -15.39 8.94
N PHE A 305 -3.88 -14.35 9.41
CA PHE A 305 -2.59 -13.88 8.93
C PHE A 305 -1.50 -13.81 10.02
N THR A 306 -1.47 -14.78 10.93
CA THR A 306 -0.24 -15.03 11.70
C THR A 306 0.86 -15.55 10.77
N SER A 307 2.13 -15.35 11.17
CA SER A 307 3.28 -15.94 10.48
C SER A 307 3.21 -17.47 10.31
N ARG A 308 2.46 -18.17 11.21
CA ARG A 308 2.15 -19.60 11.07
C ARG A 308 1.22 -19.87 9.91
N ASN A 309 0.11 -19.14 9.81
CA ASN A 309 -0.92 -19.44 8.81
C ASN A 309 -0.42 -19.27 7.37
N LEU A 310 0.43 -18.28 7.09
CA LEU A 310 0.97 -18.11 5.73
C LEU A 310 1.90 -19.27 5.33
N ALA A 311 2.78 -19.71 6.25
CA ALA A 311 3.64 -20.86 6.01
C ALA A 311 2.82 -22.15 5.87
N SER A 312 1.83 -22.38 6.74
CA SER A 312 0.94 -23.54 6.65
C SER A 312 0.08 -23.51 5.38
N ASN A 313 -0.40 -22.35 4.92
CA ASN A 313 -1.14 -22.21 3.67
C ASN A 313 -0.27 -22.54 2.45
N TYR A 314 1.00 -22.14 2.46
CA TYR A 314 1.95 -22.52 1.42
C TYR A 314 2.17 -24.04 1.40
N ILE A 315 2.41 -24.64 2.58
CA ILE A 315 2.65 -26.08 2.74
C ILE A 315 1.45 -26.87 2.19
N ASN A 316 0.24 -26.56 2.66
CA ASN A 316 -1.01 -27.23 2.26
C ASN A 316 -1.57 -26.77 0.90
N GLY A 317 -0.90 -25.83 0.22
CA GLY A 317 -1.35 -25.25 -1.03
C GLY A 317 -1.15 -26.18 -2.23
N SER A 318 -1.84 -25.87 -3.33
CA SER A 318 -1.63 -26.59 -4.60
C SER A 318 -0.22 -26.35 -5.16
N GLU A 319 0.28 -27.26 -6.01
CA GLU A 319 1.58 -27.10 -6.67
C GLU A 319 1.68 -25.80 -7.48
N TYR A 320 0.55 -25.38 -8.05
CA TYR A 320 0.43 -24.08 -8.73
C TYR A 320 0.62 -22.91 -7.75
N HIS A 321 -0.06 -22.92 -6.61
CA HIS A 321 0.10 -21.90 -5.57
C HIS A 321 1.56 -21.84 -5.08
N LYS A 322 2.18 -22.99 -4.82
CA LYS A 322 3.59 -23.07 -4.41
C LYS A 322 4.54 -22.47 -5.45
N THR A 323 4.30 -22.72 -6.74
CA THR A 323 5.07 -22.14 -7.85
C THR A 323 4.94 -20.62 -7.93
N VAL A 324 3.71 -20.11 -7.74
CA VAL A 324 3.42 -18.66 -7.72
C VAL A 324 4.18 -17.97 -6.58
N ILE A 325 4.10 -18.51 -5.36
CA ILE A 325 4.79 -17.98 -4.18
C ILE A 325 6.32 -17.98 -4.36
N ALA A 326 6.89 -19.10 -4.83
CA ALA A 326 8.33 -19.21 -5.07
C ALA A 326 8.84 -18.19 -6.11
N ARG A 327 8.04 -17.91 -7.15
CA ARG A 327 8.35 -16.90 -8.18
C ARG A 327 8.33 -15.48 -7.62
N HIS A 328 7.33 -15.11 -6.82
CA HIS A 328 7.30 -13.79 -6.17
C HIS A 328 8.46 -13.61 -5.19
N LEU A 329 8.80 -14.66 -4.46
CA LEU A 329 9.93 -14.66 -3.54
C LEU A 329 11.28 -14.50 -4.27
N ASP A 330 11.50 -15.25 -5.37
CA ASP A 330 12.69 -15.08 -6.23
C ASP A 330 12.80 -13.66 -6.77
N ARG A 331 11.67 -13.06 -7.15
CA ARG A 331 11.61 -11.68 -7.64
C ARG A 331 12.01 -10.69 -6.57
N ILE A 332 11.43 -10.76 -5.37
CA ILE A 332 11.78 -9.83 -4.27
C ILE A 332 13.27 -9.96 -3.91
N ILE A 333 13.81 -11.17 -3.90
CA ILE A 333 15.24 -11.38 -3.64
C ILE A 333 16.11 -10.67 -4.69
N ARG A 334 15.75 -10.77 -5.97
CA ARG A 334 16.50 -10.13 -7.06
C ARG A 334 16.41 -8.61 -7.07
N THR A 335 15.29 -8.04 -6.62
CA THR A 335 15.05 -6.59 -6.70
C THR A 335 15.43 -5.87 -5.41
N ASN A 336 14.91 -6.34 -4.27
CA ASN A 336 15.11 -5.71 -2.97
C ASN A 336 14.90 -6.70 -1.81
N VAL A 337 15.95 -7.44 -1.48
CA VAL A 337 15.92 -8.41 -0.38
C VAL A 337 15.69 -7.77 1.00
N SER A 338 15.92 -6.46 1.16
CA SER A 338 15.69 -5.77 2.44
C SER A 338 14.20 -5.69 2.83
N VAL A 339 13.29 -5.92 1.88
CA VAL A 339 11.85 -5.89 2.10
C VAL A 339 11.37 -7.11 2.88
N ILE A 340 11.92 -8.30 2.63
CA ILE A 340 11.53 -9.52 3.36
C ILE A 340 12.16 -9.62 4.74
N THR A 341 13.18 -8.81 5.03
CA THR A 341 13.90 -8.86 6.31
C THR A 341 13.27 -7.96 7.39
N ILE A 342 12.18 -7.25 7.05
CA ILE A 342 11.51 -6.33 7.97
C ILE A 342 10.57 -7.03 8.96
N HIS A 343 10.19 -8.28 8.70
CA HIS A 343 9.22 -8.98 9.53
C HIS A 343 9.49 -10.50 9.62
N PRO A 344 9.33 -11.12 10.81
CA PRO A 344 9.50 -12.57 10.98
C PRO A 344 8.57 -13.43 10.13
N LEU A 345 7.40 -12.90 9.74
CA LEU A 345 6.43 -13.57 8.86
C LEU A 345 7.07 -14.12 7.60
N PHE A 346 7.97 -13.37 6.97
CA PHE A 346 8.67 -13.83 5.77
C PHE A 346 9.70 -14.92 6.08
N GLY A 347 10.28 -14.92 7.28
CA GLY A 347 11.28 -15.91 7.68
C GLY A 347 10.68 -17.31 7.73
N ARG A 348 9.43 -17.42 8.21
CA ARG A 348 8.69 -18.68 8.23
C ARG A 348 8.25 -19.13 6.84
N LEU A 349 7.72 -18.23 6.02
CA LEU A 349 7.38 -18.54 4.64
C LEU A 349 8.62 -18.99 3.85
N TRP A 350 9.72 -18.25 3.98
CA TRP A 350 11.02 -18.59 3.40
C TRP A 350 11.49 -19.97 3.82
N ALA A 351 11.40 -20.27 5.11
CA ALA A 351 11.78 -21.57 5.65
C ALA A 351 10.90 -22.70 5.08
N ALA A 352 9.58 -22.49 4.97
CA ALA A 352 8.67 -23.44 4.34
C ALA A 352 9.03 -23.71 2.87
N VAL A 353 9.23 -22.66 2.07
CA VAL A 353 9.66 -22.77 0.65
C VAL A 353 11.00 -23.49 0.52
N CYS A 354 11.93 -23.23 1.43
CA CYS A 354 13.24 -23.87 1.44
C CYS A 354 13.23 -25.30 2.02
N LEU A 355 12.17 -25.72 2.71
CA LEU A 355 12.01 -27.10 3.21
C LEU A 355 11.20 -27.97 2.27
N ASP A 356 10.32 -27.38 1.46
CA ASP A 356 9.54 -28.12 0.47
C ASP A 356 10.47 -28.86 -0.52
N ARG A 357 10.38 -30.19 -0.51
CA ARG A 357 11.33 -31.10 -1.16
C ARG A 357 10.99 -31.43 -2.61
N THR A 358 9.87 -30.94 -3.14
CA THR A 358 9.49 -31.14 -4.55
C THR A 358 10.51 -30.54 -5.54
N GLY A 359 11.42 -29.67 -5.09
CA GLY A 359 12.50 -29.14 -5.91
C GLY A 359 13.83 -28.94 -5.16
N ASN A 360 14.66 -29.97 -5.06
CA ASN A 360 16.02 -29.92 -4.48
C ASN A 360 16.93 -28.82 -5.10
N ASN A 361 16.57 -28.27 -6.27
CA ASN A 361 17.24 -27.14 -6.92
C ASN A 361 16.72 -25.75 -6.48
N ILE A 362 15.45 -25.62 -6.07
CA ILE A 362 14.85 -24.32 -5.74
C ILE A 362 15.44 -23.75 -4.46
N LYS A 363 15.54 -24.55 -3.39
CA LYS A 363 16.17 -24.16 -2.11
C LYS A 363 17.57 -23.59 -2.30
N ARG A 364 18.44 -24.36 -2.98
CA ARG A 364 19.85 -24.00 -3.15
C ARG A 364 19.97 -22.72 -3.98
N THR A 365 19.23 -22.64 -5.09
CA THR A 365 19.24 -21.46 -5.95
C THR A 365 18.71 -20.21 -5.24
N LEU A 366 17.61 -20.31 -4.49
CA LEU A 366 17.07 -19.19 -3.73
C LEU A 366 18.05 -18.74 -2.63
N LEU A 367 18.65 -19.67 -1.88
CA LEU A 367 19.61 -19.34 -0.83
C LEU A 367 20.88 -18.68 -1.37
N GLU A 368 21.42 -19.21 -2.48
CA GLU A 368 22.58 -18.63 -3.16
C GLU A 368 22.27 -17.20 -3.64
N LYS A 369 21.10 -17.00 -4.27
CA LYS A 369 20.65 -15.67 -4.71
C LYS A 369 20.44 -14.71 -3.55
N PHE A 370 19.83 -15.16 -2.45
CA PHE A 370 19.62 -14.34 -1.26
C PHE A 370 20.95 -13.86 -0.71
N ARG A 371 21.90 -14.77 -0.47
CA ARG A 371 23.23 -14.43 0.04
C ARG A 371 23.97 -13.46 -0.87
N ALA A 372 23.92 -13.69 -2.19
CA ALA A 372 24.51 -12.78 -3.16
C ALA A 372 23.90 -11.37 -3.08
N GLN A 373 22.58 -11.28 -2.94
CA GLN A 373 21.88 -9.99 -2.88
C GLN A 373 22.10 -9.23 -1.56
N VAL A 374 22.25 -9.95 -0.44
CA VAL A 374 22.65 -9.33 0.83
C VAL A 374 24.01 -8.63 0.72
N GLU A 375 24.95 -9.19 -0.05
CA GLU A 375 26.25 -8.56 -0.27
C GLU A 375 26.17 -7.26 -1.08
N HIS A 376 25.14 -7.12 -1.92
CA HIS A 376 24.87 -5.91 -2.72
C HIS A 376 24.14 -4.80 -1.95
N ILE A 377 23.65 -5.06 -0.72
CA ILE A 377 23.00 -4.03 0.09
C ILE A 377 24.02 -2.97 0.50
N SER A 378 23.84 -1.75 0.00
CA SER A 378 24.75 -0.63 0.29
C SER A 378 24.61 -0.08 1.71
N ASN A 379 23.41 -0.13 2.29
CA ASN A 379 23.16 0.39 3.64
C ASN A 379 23.62 -0.61 4.71
N ALA A 380 24.58 -0.23 5.54
CA ALA A 380 25.13 -1.12 6.57
C ALA A 380 24.09 -1.64 7.58
N ARG A 381 23.07 -0.83 7.93
CA ARG A 381 22.00 -1.24 8.85
C ARG A 381 21.11 -2.30 8.19
N ASP A 382 20.70 -2.11 6.94
CA ASP A 382 19.92 -3.13 6.21
C ASP A 382 20.72 -4.39 5.98
N LYS A 383 22.02 -4.26 5.66
CA LYS A 383 22.89 -5.41 5.44
C LYS A 383 22.99 -6.25 6.71
N GLY A 384 23.25 -5.60 7.85
CA GLY A 384 23.25 -6.27 9.15
C GLY A 384 21.89 -6.88 9.50
N GLN A 385 20.79 -6.15 9.26
CA GLN A 385 19.44 -6.69 9.48
C GLN A 385 19.17 -7.93 8.62
N ALA A 386 19.58 -7.92 7.34
CA ALA A 386 19.39 -9.04 6.43
C ALA A 386 20.26 -10.25 6.78
N GLN A 387 21.48 -10.02 7.25
CA GLN A 387 22.36 -11.08 7.76
C GLN A 387 21.78 -11.73 9.02
N ASN A 388 21.39 -10.91 10.01
CA ASN A 388 20.77 -11.41 11.24
C ASN A 388 19.46 -12.17 10.94
N TRP A 389 18.60 -11.61 10.09
CA TRP A 389 17.35 -12.27 9.68
C TRP A 389 17.62 -13.61 8.99
N LEU A 390 18.67 -13.71 8.18
CA LEU A 390 19.04 -14.98 7.53
C LEU A 390 19.48 -16.02 8.57
N GLU A 391 20.26 -15.62 9.57
CA GLU A 391 20.65 -16.49 10.69
C GLU A 391 19.44 -16.95 11.51
N GLU A 392 18.56 -16.02 11.88
CA GLU A 392 17.32 -16.30 12.61
C GLU A 392 16.39 -17.22 11.81
N SER A 393 16.36 -17.07 10.48
CA SER A 393 15.54 -17.90 9.61
C SER A 393 15.88 -19.39 9.71
N TYR A 394 17.12 -19.74 10.09
CA TYR A 394 17.48 -21.15 10.32
C TYR A 394 16.77 -21.75 11.53
N THR A 395 16.38 -20.94 12.51
CA THR A 395 15.59 -21.38 13.65
C THR A 395 14.19 -21.80 13.20
N PHE A 396 13.59 -21.08 12.25
CA PHE A 396 12.28 -21.45 11.68
C PHE A 396 12.31 -22.78 10.93
N PHE A 397 13.46 -23.22 10.41
CA PHE A 397 13.56 -24.56 9.81
C PHE A 397 13.24 -25.65 10.82
N HIS A 398 13.73 -25.53 12.05
CA HIS A 398 13.45 -26.52 13.09
C HIS A 398 11.98 -26.51 13.53
N GLU A 399 11.34 -25.34 13.51
CA GLU A 399 9.92 -25.19 13.88
C GLU A 399 8.96 -25.75 12.83
N ILE A 400 9.27 -25.58 11.54
CA ILE A 400 8.37 -25.91 10.42
C ILE A 400 8.57 -27.34 9.90
N MET A 401 9.75 -27.92 10.07
CA MET A 401 10.07 -29.26 9.57
C MET A 401 9.04 -30.35 9.98
N PRO A 402 8.50 -30.38 11.21
CA PRO A 402 7.47 -31.36 11.56
C PRO A 402 6.12 -31.16 10.83
N GLU A 403 5.77 -29.93 10.45
CA GLU A 403 4.54 -29.63 9.71
C GLU A 403 4.64 -30.12 8.26
N VAL A 404 5.78 -29.90 7.61
CA VAL A 404 6.06 -30.38 6.25
C VAL A 404 6.05 -31.91 6.18
N GLN A 405 6.69 -32.59 7.13
CA GLN A 405 6.75 -34.07 7.16
C GLN A 405 5.37 -34.72 7.28
N LYS A 406 4.47 -34.14 8.08
CA LYS A 406 3.11 -34.68 8.26
C LYS A 406 2.28 -34.62 6.99
N GLN A 407 2.43 -33.57 6.18
CA GLN A 407 1.71 -33.47 4.92
C GLN A 407 2.25 -34.49 3.90
N GLU A 408 3.58 -34.66 3.84
CA GLU A 408 4.21 -35.67 2.97
C GLU A 408 3.70 -37.09 3.27
N GLU A 409 3.57 -37.44 4.56
CA GLU A 409 3.02 -38.73 4.99
C GLU A 409 1.55 -38.92 4.58
N ALA A 410 0.75 -37.86 4.66
CA ALA A 410 -0.66 -37.89 4.24
C ALA A 410 -0.81 -38.06 2.72
N GLU A 411 0.00 -37.34 1.92
CA GLU A 411 -0.01 -37.45 0.46
C GLU A 411 0.45 -38.83 -0.03
N GLN A 412 1.36 -39.50 0.70
CA GLN A 412 1.78 -40.87 0.37
C GLN A 412 0.70 -41.92 0.68
N MET A 413 -0.10 -41.71 1.71
CA MET A 413 -1.20 -42.60 2.08
C MET A 413 -2.43 -42.50 1.17
N ASP A 414 -2.66 -41.36 0.52
CA ASP A 414 -3.78 -41.16 -0.43
C ASP A 414 -3.50 -41.73 -1.84
N VAL A 415 -2.27 -42.21 -2.08
CA VAL A 415 -1.82 -42.78 -3.38
C VAL A 415 -1.70 -44.31 -3.35
N GLU A 416 -1.74 -44.93 -2.16
CA GLU A 416 -1.87 -46.39 -1.96
C GLU A 416 -3.34 -46.84 -1.85
#